data_AF-A0A7K3HHA1-F1
#
_entry.id   AF-A0A7K3HHA1-F1
#
_cell.length_a   1.000
_cell.length_b   1.000
_cell.length_c   1.000
_cell.angle_alpha   90.00
_cell.angle_beta   90.00
_cell.angle_gamma   90.00
#
_symmetry.space_group_name_H-M   'P 1'
#
loop_
_entity.id
_entity.type
_entity.pdbx_description
1 polymer ?
#
loop_
_entity_poly.entity_id
_entity_poly.type
_entity_poly.pdbx_seq_one_letter_code
_entity_poly.pdbx_strand_id
1 'polypeptide(L)'
;MLLLLVLLLAGGYAGRVLFVGLRGSAPARALEQCSAVYEREAPAGPQADPRRSAAALARLQECTADVQREMDVFVVAGAAVTLALGLLLMRLLPLLLARRAGPLVPAPPGWSEPAAEAARELGLRRAPEVLRGGLRLREAFAYAHHGRARIVLPPGAAGLPPEQRTALIRHETAHVAAGDITLAWLTRGVRWAVLTVLMVPLLHVLVSALPSTDGAPSLSSLPAILPGLLWKMFTLPFYLDYGLRAVLLLGTAAVVAAALLRRREYEADLRSVHGRPTGGLQALLTDRADSSGRWWHRPFALHPAPARRLAAVRRPDLVLRSSVTGTAAVGLLVGMFLPALEAALPQGPHRLLPWGDQLHTAAVPAGLALAVAWGVPLWTGVLAGRAPGRPPGTRRLLLALPAGLLLGLLAQLWATGLIRTPGPFGLWSTLVTVPVAVAGAAGCSLVLARLRSGGRTAGRMTRRDRLVATAVNLALFTGAFWAGQDTALSFHIFGSSPAGGGWTVWWNGYIAAAMFTGRETVIAAALAVVAFLAWRWSVRGGPGGALHDSPGALRRRRTAAWAPPSSRSQLSRRPSGPLSARSPRAGPFRRPSGPEATARPTVSSTCG
;
A
#
# COMPACT_ATOMS: atom_id res chain seq x y z
N MET A 1 -6.65 -4.30 -6.58
CA MET A 1 -7.37 -5.44 -5.96
C MET A 1 -7.22 -5.40 -4.45
N LEU A 2 -6.04 -5.61 -3.86
CA LEU A 2 -5.87 -5.56 -2.39
C LEU A 2 -6.45 -4.29 -1.74
N LEU A 3 -6.16 -3.10 -2.29
CA LEU A 3 -6.75 -1.84 -1.81
C LEU A 3 -8.29 -1.85 -1.83
N LEU A 4 -8.90 -2.36 -2.92
CA LEU A 4 -10.35 -2.42 -3.03
C LEU A 4 -10.93 -3.37 -1.98
N LEU A 5 -10.29 -4.52 -1.76
CA LEU A 5 -10.72 -5.50 -0.78
C LEU A 5 -10.69 -4.95 0.65
N VAL A 6 -9.61 -4.25 1.02
CA VAL A 6 -9.50 -3.56 2.32
C VAL A 6 -10.61 -2.52 2.49
N LEU A 7 -10.93 -1.77 1.43
CA LEU A 7 -12.01 -0.78 1.44
C LEU A 7 -13.40 -1.43 1.58
N LEU A 8 -13.65 -2.56 0.91
CA LEU A 8 -14.90 -3.30 1.06
C LEU A 8 -15.07 -3.88 2.47
N LEU A 9 -14.00 -4.41 3.05
CA LEU A 9 -14.01 -4.92 4.43
C LEU A 9 -14.23 -3.81 5.47
N ALA A 10 -13.78 -2.59 5.19
CA ALA A 10 -14.14 -1.44 6.02
C ALA A 10 -15.64 -1.11 5.95
N GLY A 11 -16.24 -1.26 4.77
CA GLY A 11 -17.69 -1.22 4.60
C GLY A 11 -18.41 -2.31 5.40
N GLY A 12 -17.89 -3.53 5.39
CA GLY A 12 -18.42 -4.63 6.21
C GLY A 12 -18.30 -4.37 7.71
N TYR A 13 -17.20 -3.76 8.15
CA TYR A 13 -17.06 -3.32 9.55
C TYR A 13 -18.11 -2.27 9.93
N ALA A 14 -18.38 -1.29 9.08
CA ALA A 14 -19.45 -0.32 9.33
C ALA A 14 -20.81 -1.01 9.50
N GLY A 15 -21.09 -2.05 8.70
CA GLY A 15 -22.26 -2.91 8.86
C GLY A 15 -22.32 -3.59 10.24
N ARG A 16 -21.20 -4.15 10.70
CA ARG A 16 -21.08 -4.72 12.06
C ARG A 16 -21.35 -3.69 13.16
N VAL A 17 -20.79 -2.49 13.06
CA VAL A 17 -21.04 -1.43 14.06
C VAL A 17 -22.51 -1.01 14.04
N LEU A 18 -23.12 -0.92 12.85
CA LEU A 18 -24.54 -0.62 12.70
C LEU A 18 -25.42 -1.71 13.32
N PHE A 19 -25.09 -3.00 13.15
CA PHE A 19 -25.78 -4.11 13.80
C PHE A 19 -25.80 -3.95 15.33
N VAL A 20 -24.64 -3.66 15.92
CA VAL A 20 -24.53 -3.43 17.37
C VAL A 20 -25.34 -2.20 17.80
N GLY A 21 -25.30 -1.12 17.01
CA GLY A 21 -26.10 0.08 17.26
C GLY A 21 -27.61 -0.19 17.24
N LEU A 22 -28.10 -0.94 16.25
CA LEU A 22 -29.52 -1.24 16.07
C LEU A 22 -30.05 -2.27 17.08
N ARG A 23 -29.23 -3.27 17.45
CA ARG A 23 -29.63 -4.34 18.38
C ARG A 23 -29.35 -4.01 19.85
N GLY A 24 -28.61 -2.93 20.13
CA GLY A 24 -28.27 -2.50 21.47
C GLY A 24 -27.54 -3.59 22.27
N SER A 25 -28.01 -3.88 23.48
CA SER A 25 -27.39 -4.88 24.38
C SER A 25 -27.82 -6.32 24.12
N ALA A 26 -28.78 -6.58 23.20
CA ALA A 26 -29.31 -7.92 22.98
C ALA A 26 -28.23 -8.93 22.51
N PRO A 27 -27.34 -8.62 21.55
CA PRO A 27 -26.30 -9.55 21.12
C PRO A 27 -25.30 -9.87 22.23
N ALA A 28 -24.93 -8.86 23.04
CA ALA A 28 -24.02 -9.04 24.16
C ALA A 28 -24.61 -9.99 25.23
N ARG A 29 -25.89 -9.81 25.58
CA ARG A 29 -26.60 -10.69 26.52
C ARG A 29 -26.72 -12.12 25.99
N ALA A 30 -26.99 -12.30 24.69
CA ALA A 30 -27.04 -13.62 24.08
C ALA A 30 -25.67 -14.32 24.11
N LEU A 31 -24.59 -13.59 23.80
CA LEU A 31 -23.22 -14.12 23.89
C LEU A 31 -22.85 -14.51 25.33
N GLU A 32 -23.22 -13.69 26.32
CA GLU A 32 -23.00 -13.95 27.75
C GLU A 32 -23.76 -15.20 28.23
N GLN A 33 -25.01 -15.36 27.81
CA GLN A 33 -25.80 -16.56 28.12
C GLN A 33 -25.18 -17.82 27.50
N CYS A 34 -24.72 -17.74 26.25
CA CYS A 34 -24.04 -18.85 25.58
C CYS A 34 -22.68 -19.17 26.22
N SER A 35 -21.89 -18.17 26.60
CA SER A 35 -20.61 -18.40 27.28
C SER A 35 -20.80 -19.06 28.65
N ALA A 36 -21.88 -18.73 29.37
CA ALA A 36 -22.23 -19.39 30.62
C ALA A 36 -22.61 -20.88 30.44
N VAL A 37 -23.07 -21.30 29.26
CA VAL A 37 -23.22 -22.72 28.92
C VAL A 37 -21.85 -23.38 28.75
N TYR A 38 -20.96 -22.74 28.00
CA TYR A 38 -19.59 -23.23 27.81
C TYR A 38 -18.85 -23.40 29.13
N GLU A 39 -18.88 -22.40 30.03
CA GLU A 39 -18.19 -22.47 31.32
C GLU A 39 -18.72 -23.58 32.24
N ARG A 40 -20.00 -23.94 32.12
CA ARG A 40 -20.59 -25.05 32.88
C ARG A 40 -20.20 -26.42 32.34
N GLU A 41 -19.98 -26.53 31.04
CA GLU A 41 -19.75 -27.81 30.36
C GLU A 41 -18.27 -28.09 30.08
N ALA A 42 -17.46 -27.04 29.93
CA ALA A 42 -16.02 -27.17 29.75
C ALA A 42 -15.40 -27.66 31.06
N PRO A 43 -14.59 -28.74 31.04
CA PRO A 43 -14.01 -29.29 32.24
C PRO A 43 -13.09 -28.26 32.93
N ALA A 44 -13.47 -27.83 34.13
CA ALA A 44 -12.60 -27.06 35.01
C ALA A 44 -11.62 -28.02 35.70
N GLY A 45 -10.31 -27.88 35.45
CA GLY A 45 -9.28 -28.68 36.12
C GLY A 45 -7.95 -28.73 35.36
N PRO A 46 -6.87 -29.21 36.00
CA PRO A 46 -5.51 -29.24 35.42
C PRO A 46 -5.36 -30.23 34.25
N GLN A 47 -6.32 -31.13 34.03
CA GLN A 47 -6.38 -32.04 32.88
C GLN A 47 -7.76 -31.96 32.24
N ALA A 48 -7.98 -30.94 31.41
CA ALA A 48 -9.19 -30.82 30.60
C ALA A 48 -9.27 -31.99 29.59
N ASP A 49 -10.36 -32.76 29.61
CA ASP A 49 -10.65 -33.78 28.60
C ASP A 49 -10.86 -33.09 27.23
N PRO A 50 -9.98 -33.31 26.23
CA PRO A 50 -10.08 -32.66 24.92
C PRO A 50 -11.42 -32.92 24.22
N ARG A 51 -12.02 -34.10 24.41
CA ARG A 51 -13.30 -34.45 23.78
C ARG A 51 -14.45 -33.63 24.36
N ARG A 52 -14.46 -33.44 25.68
CA ARG A 52 -15.47 -32.61 26.35
C ARG A 52 -15.29 -31.13 26.00
N SER A 53 -14.07 -30.62 25.97
CA SER A 53 -13.80 -29.24 25.55
C SER A 53 -14.23 -28.99 24.11
N ALA A 54 -13.99 -29.93 23.19
CA ALA A 54 -14.46 -29.84 21.81
C ALA A 54 -16.00 -29.86 21.72
N ALA A 55 -16.68 -30.71 22.50
CA ALA A 55 -18.14 -30.75 22.55
C ALA A 55 -18.76 -29.47 23.14
N ALA A 56 -18.18 -28.93 24.21
CA ALA A 56 -18.59 -27.67 24.80
C ALA A 56 -18.40 -26.49 23.81
N LEU A 57 -17.28 -26.48 23.08
CA LEU A 57 -17.03 -25.49 22.02
C LEU A 57 -18.04 -25.61 20.87
N ALA A 58 -18.37 -26.82 20.43
CA ALA A 58 -19.39 -27.04 19.40
C ALA A 58 -20.76 -26.50 19.84
N ARG A 59 -21.17 -26.75 21.09
CA ARG A 59 -22.41 -26.20 21.66
C ARG A 59 -22.39 -24.68 21.78
N LEU A 60 -21.25 -24.08 22.16
CA LEU A 60 -21.09 -22.62 22.16
C LEU A 60 -21.27 -22.05 20.73
N GLN A 61 -20.69 -22.70 19.74
CA GLN A 61 -20.81 -22.31 18.33
C GLN A 61 -22.28 -22.41 17.85
N GLU A 62 -22.98 -23.49 18.21
CA GLU A 62 -24.41 -23.66 17.92
C GLU A 62 -25.26 -22.57 18.59
N CYS A 63 -25.04 -22.30 19.87
CA CYS A 63 -25.77 -21.27 20.63
C CYS A 63 -25.57 -19.86 20.06
N THR A 64 -24.36 -19.55 19.58
CA THR A 64 -24.03 -18.22 19.03
C THR A 64 -24.31 -18.10 17.53
N ALA A 65 -24.70 -19.19 16.86
CA ALA A 65 -24.84 -19.25 15.41
C ALA A 65 -25.84 -18.23 14.86
N ASP A 66 -26.98 -18.03 15.52
CA ASP A 66 -28.02 -17.13 15.01
C ASP A 66 -27.60 -15.66 15.12
N VAL A 67 -27.01 -15.26 16.25
CA VAL A 67 -26.45 -13.91 16.44
C VAL A 67 -25.33 -13.64 15.42
N GLN A 68 -24.46 -14.64 15.20
CA GLN A 68 -23.39 -14.54 14.22
C GLN A 68 -23.95 -14.41 12.79
N ARG A 69 -24.96 -15.22 12.44
CA ARG A 69 -25.59 -15.19 11.11
C ARG A 69 -26.24 -13.85 10.82
N GLU A 70 -26.94 -13.27 11.80
CA GLU A 70 -27.48 -11.92 11.68
C GLU A 70 -26.36 -10.89 11.49
N MET A 71 -25.32 -10.91 12.34
CA MET A 71 -24.19 -9.99 12.22
C MET A 71 -23.50 -10.12 10.85
N ASP A 72 -23.31 -11.34 10.35
CA ASP A 72 -22.70 -11.61 9.05
C ASP A 72 -23.53 -11.03 7.90
N VAL A 73 -24.87 -11.08 7.98
CA VAL A 73 -25.76 -10.40 7.01
C VAL A 73 -25.47 -8.90 6.98
N PHE A 74 -25.32 -8.25 8.14
CA PHE A 74 -24.97 -6.83 8.20
C PHE A 74 -23.57 -6.54 7.65
N VAL A 75 -22.59 -7.41 7.91
CA VAL A 75 -21.22 -7.29 7.36
C VAL A 75 -21.25 -7.40 5.84
N VAL A 76 -21.92 -8.42 5.29
CA VAL A 76 -22.05 -8.62 3.84
C VAL A 76 -22.82 -7.46 3.22
N ALA A 77 -23.91 -7.01 3.83
CA ALA A 77 -24.69 -5.86 3.37
C ALA A 77 -23.84 -4.58 3.33
N GLY A 78 -23.05 -4.30 4.38
CA GLY A 78 -22.15 -3.14 4.41
C GLY A 78 -21.11 -3.16 3.29
N ALA A 79 -20.51 -4.34 3.02
CA ALA A 79 -19.58 -4.51 1.91
C ALA A 79 -20.26 -4.38 0.55
N ALA A 80 -21.46 -4.95 0.38
CA ALA A 80 -22.25 -4.89 -0.86
C ALA A 80 -22.70 -3.46 -1.18
N VAL A 81 -23.20 -2.70 -0.18
CA VAL A 81 -23.57 -1.28 -0.32
C VAL A 81 -22.35 -0.45 -0.72
N THR A 82 -21.20 -0.71 -0.10
CA THR A 82 -19.93 -0.04 -0.46
C THR A 82 -19.55 -0.29 -1.92
N LEU A 83 -19.66 -1.55 -2.38
CA LEU A 83 -19.37 -1.90 -3.77
C LEU A 83 -20.36 -1.25 -4.73
N ALA A 84 -21.67 -1.34 -4.46
CA ALA A 84 -22.72 -0.78 -5.29
C ALA A 84 -22.58 0.74 -5.43
N LEU A 85 -22.38 1.45 -4.31
CA LEU A 85 -22.14 2.89 -4.31
C LEU A 85 -20.81 3.23 -5.01
N GLY A 86 -19.77 2.43 -4.82
CA GLY A 86 -18.48 2.60 -5.50
C GLY A 86 -18.60 2.47 -7.02
N LEU A 87 -19.36 1.49 -7.51
CA LEU A 87 -19.65 1.29 -8.95
C LEU A 87 -20.52 2.41 -9.51
N LEU A 88 -21.51 2.88 -8.76
CA LEU A 88 -22.33 4.04 -9.12
C LEU A 88 -21.46 5.29 -9.27
N LEU A 89 -20.64 5.60 -8.25
CA LEU A 89 -19.75 6.76 -8.25
C LEU A 89 -18.65 6.67 -9.31
N MET A 90 -18.17 5.46 -9.63
CA MET A 90 -17.26 5.23 -10.76
C MET A 90 -17.88 5.71 -12.10
N ARG A 91 -19.20 5.60 -12.26
CA ARG A 91 -19.92 6.08 -13.46
C ARG A 91 -20.25 7.57 -13.39
N LEU A 92 -20.65 8.07 -12.21
CA LEU A 92 -21.10 9.45 -12.03
C LEU A 92 -19.95 10.47 -11.94
N LEU A 93 -18.89 10.17 -11.19
CA LEU A 93 -17.79 11.11 -10.96
C LEU A 93 -17.09 11.61 -12.25
N PRO A 94 -16.79 10.75 -13.25
CA PRO A 94 -16.22 11.24 -14.49
C PRO A 94 -17.17 12.16 -15.26
N LEU A 95 -18.48 11.92 -15.19
CA LEU A 95 -19.49 12.77 -15.85
C LEU A 95 -19.62 14.12 -15.15
N LEU A 96 -19.58 14.14 -13.82
CA LEU A 96 -19.54 15.39 -13.05
C LEU A 96 -18.25 16.17 -13.34
N LEU A 97 -17.11 15.50 -13.48
CA LEU A 97 -15.86 16.15 -13.87
C LEU A 97 -15.92 16.69 -15.30
N ALA A 98 -16.48 15.91 -16.25
CA ALA A 98 -16.68 16.34 -17.62
C ALA A 98 -17.59 17.58 -17.71
N ARG A 99 -18.68 17.62 -16.94
CA ARG A 99 -19.55 18.81 -16.82
C ARG A 99 -18.80 20.01 -16.24
N ARG A 100 -17.96 19.80 -15.21
CA ARG A 100 -17.13 20.85 -14.60
C ARG A 100 -15.99 21.33 -15.51
N ALA A 101 -15.55 20.50 -16.46
CA ALA A 101 -14.55 20.89 -17.46
C ALA A 101 -15.10 21.91 -18.47
N GLY A 102 -16.40 22.22 -18.45
CA GLY A 102 -17.05 23.14 -19.37
C GLY A 102 -17.55 22.45 -20.65
N PRO A 103 -17.99 23.22 -21.65
CA PRO A 103 -18.43 22.68 -22.93
C PRO A 103 -17.32 21.84 -23.57
N LEU A 104 -17.64 20.58 -23.88
CA LEU A 104 -16.73 19.67 -24.56
C LEU A 104 -17.00 19.74 -26.05
N VAL A 105 -16.01 20.16 -26.83
CA VAL A 105 -16.09 20.23 -28.29
C VAL A 105 -15.09 19.26 -28.91
N PRO A 106 -15.34 18.72 -30.12
CA PRO A 106 -14.34 17.95 -30.85
C PRO A 106 -13.01 18.70 -30.93
N ALA A 107 -11.90 17.99 -30.76
CA ALA A 107 -10.58 18.58 -30.94
C ALA A 107 -10.38 19.02 -32.41
N PRO A 108 -9.51 20.02 -32.67
CA PRO A 108 -9.20 20.44 -34.04
C PRO A 108 -8.66 19.29 -34.91
N PRO A 109 -8.66 19.44 -36.25
CA PRO A 109 -8.01 18.50 -37.14
C PRO A 109 -6.56 18.21 -36.72
N GLY A 110 -6.12 16.96 -36.90
CA GLY A 110 -4.77 16.51 -36.53
C GLY A 110 -4.59 16.02 -35.08
N TRP A 111 -5.68 15.88 -34.30
CA TRP A 111 -5.65 15.22 -32.98
C TRP A 111 -6.26 13.81 -32.99
N SER A 112 -7.30 13.60 -33.80
CA SER A 112 -8.01 12.33 -33.89
C SER A 112 -7.21 11.25 -34.64
N GLU A 113 -6.42 11.64 -35.64
CA GLU A 113 -5.59 10.72 -36.43
C GLU A 113 -4.49 10.05 -35.58
N PRO A 114 -3.66 10.81 -34.81
CA PRO A 114 -2.71 10.20 -33.87
C PRO A 114 -3.37 9.28 -32.84
N ALA A 115 -4.59 9.61 -32.38
CA ALA A 115 -5.32 8.77 -31.43
C ALA A 115 -5.77 7.45 -32.07
N ALA A 116 -6.23 7.49 -33.32
CA ALA A 116 -6.60 6.30 -34.08
C ALA A 116 -5.39 5.42 -34.40
N GLU A 117 -4.25 6.02 -34.76
CA GLU A 117 -3.00 5.30 -35.00
C GLU A 117 -2.49 4.63 -33.72
N ALA A 118 -2.40 5.38 -32.62
CA ALA A 118 -2.01 4.86 -31.31
C ALA A 118 -2.96 3.74 -30.85
N ALA A 119 -4.26 3.88 -31.08
CA ALA A 119 -5.24 2.86 -30.75
C ALA A 119 -5.01 1.55 -31.51
N ARG A 120 -4.72 1.61 -32.81
CA ARG A 120 -4.39 0.42 -33.61
C ARG A 120 -3.13 -0.26 -33.10
N GLU A 121 -2.07 0.50 -32.85
CA GLU A 121 -0.79 -0.05 -32.37
C GLU A 121 -0.88 -0.67 -30.98
N LEU A 122 -1.68 -0.07 -30.10
CA LEU A 122 -1.89 -0.55 -28.73
C LEU A 122 -2.98 -1.63 -28.65
N GLY A 123 -3.56 -2.06 -29.78
CA GLY A 123 -4.54 -3.13 -29.84
C GLY A 123 -5.94 -2.76 -29.31
N LEU A 124 -6.30 -1.48 -29.32
CA LEU A 124 -7.64 -1.03 -28.97
C LEU A 124 -8.63 -1.31 -30.11
N ARG A 125 -9.82 -1.81 -29.76
CA ARG A 125 -10.90 -2.08 -30.73
C ARG A 125 -11.48 -0.81 -31.35
N ARG A 126 -11.44 0.32 -30.63
CA ARG A 126 -11.98 1.61 -31.06
C ARG A 126 -11.05 2.72 -30.61
N ALA A 127 -10.81 3.69 -31.49
CA ALA A 127 -10.04 4.87 -31.16
C ALA A 127 -10.78 5.70 -30.08
N PRO A 128 -10.06 6.26 -29.10
CA PRO A 128 -10.66 7.21 -28.17
C PRO A 128 -11.05 8.50 -28.91
N GLU A 129 -12.20 9.05 -28.55
CA GLU A 129 -12.66 10.34 -29.07
C GLU A 129 -11.87 11.47 -28.39
N VAL A 130 -11.29 12.37 -29.17
CA VAL A 130 -10.48 13.47 -28.64
C VAL A 130 -11.31 14.74 -28.59
N LEU A 131 -11.45 15.28 -27.39
CA LEU A 131 -12.27 16.44 -27.08
C LEU A 131 -11.41 17.55 -26.48
N ARG A 132 -11.85 18.80 -26.61
CA ARG A 132 -11.26 19.97 -25.96
C ARG A 132 -12.20 20.47 -24.86
N GLY A 133 -11.66 20.67 -23.67
CA GLY A 133 -12.37 21.26 -22.53
C GLY A 133 -12.34 22.79 -22.51
N GLY A 134 -13.01 23.37 -21.53
CA GLY A 134 -13.04 24.82 -21.29
C GLY A 134 -11.76 25.37 -20.65
N LEU A 135 -11.67 26.71 -20.55
CA LEU A 135 -10.50 27.47 -20.09
C LEU A 135 -9.99 27.12 -18.69
N ARG A 136 -10.85 26.57 -17.82
CA ARG A 136 -10.48 26.16 -16.45
C ARG A 136 -9.72 24.83 -16.41
N LEU A 137 -9.74 24.05 -17.49
CA LEU A 137 -9.08 22.76 -17.55
C LEU A 137 -7.56 22.94 -17.71
N ARG A 138 -6.79 22.46 -16.73
CA ARG A 138 -5.32 22.61 -16.71
C ARG A 138 -4.56 21.38 -17.20
N GLU A 139 -5.17 20.21 -17.07
CA GLU A 139 -4.53 18.93 -17.36
C GLU A 139 -5.44 18.08 -18.24
N ALA A 140 -4.83 17.28 -19.11
CA ALA A 140 -5.57 16.31 -19.88
C ALA A 140 -6.08 15.21 -18.95
N PHE A 141 -7.24 14.66 -19.28
CA PHE A 141 -7.73 13.46 -18.60
C PHE A 141 -8.53 12.59 -19.56
N ALA A 142 -8.53 11.30 -19.28
CA ALA A 142 -9.32 10.34 -20.03
C ALA A 142 -10.44 9.74 -19.16
N TYR A 143 -11.60 9.51 -19.78
CA TYR A 143 -12.73 8.84 -19.14
C TYR A 143 -13.47 7.93 -20.13
N ALA A 144 -14.26 7.00 -19.61
CA ALA A 144 -15.08 6.10 -20.42
C ALA A 144 -16.56 6.30 -20.13
N HIS A 145 -17.37 6.40 -21.19
CA HIS A 145 -18.82 6.55 -21.08
C HIS A 145 -19.50 5.76 -22.22
N HIS A 146 -20.54 4.98 -21.89
CA HIS A 146 -21.23 4.07 -22.83
C HIS A 146 -20.29 3.23 -23.71
N GLY A 147 -19.21 2.70 -23.12
CA GLY A 147 -18.23 1.86 -23.83
C GLY A 147 -17.34 2.60 -24.82
N ARG A 148 -17.37 3.95 -24.84
CA ARG A 148 -16.46 4.79 -25.62
C ARG A 148 -15.50 5.52 -24.69
N ALA A 149 -14.21 5.44 -24.99
CA ALA A 149 -13.18 6.21 -24.31
C ALA A 149 -13.11 7.62 -24.91
N ARG A 150 -12.92 8.62 -24.06
CA ARG A 150 -12.79 10.03 -24.42
C ARG A 150 -11.55 10.60 -23.75
N ILE A 151 -10.75 11.31 -24.52
CA ILE A 151 -9.58 12.06 -24.04
C ILE A 151 -9.95 13.54 -24.10
N VAL A 152 -9.97 14.21 -22.95
CA VAL A 152 -10.27 15.65 -22.86
C VAL A 152 -8.97 16.41 -22.67
N LEU A 153 -8.70 17.33 -23.59
CA LEU A 153 -7.49 18.12 -23.63
C LEU A 153 -7.71 19.52 -23.03
N PRO A 154 -6.74 20.06 -22.27
CA PRO A 154 -6.77 21.44 -21.83
C PRO A 154 -6.55 22.37 -23.03
N PRO A 155 -7.06 23.61 -23.02
CA PRO A 155 -6.88 24.56 -24.11
C PRO A 155 -5.42 24.83 -24.48
N GLY A 156 -4.53 24.83 -23.49
CA GLY A 156 -3.09 24.99 -23.70
C GLY A 156 -2.43 23.89 -24.55
N ALA A 157 -3.08 22.73 -24.71
CA ALA A 157 -2.58 21.66 -25.57
C ALA A 157 -2.57 22.05 -27.05
N ALA A 158 -3.42 23.01 -27.48
CA ALA A 158 -3.52 23.43 -28.88
C ALA A 158 -2.21 24.02 -29.42
N GLY A 159 -1.39 24.64 -28.57
CA GLY A 159 -0.10 25.23 -28.94
C GLY A 159 1.07 24.25 -29.01
N LEU A 160 0.85 22.96 -28.72
CA LEU A 160 1.94 21.98 -28.71
C LEU A 160 2.42 21.66 -30.14
N PRO A 161 3.76 21.54 -30.35
CA PRO A 161 4.34 21.04 -31.59
C PRO A 161 3.79 19.65 -31.97
N PRO A 162 3.78 19.28 -33.27
CA PRO A 162 3.21 18.02 -33.74
C PRO A 162 3.75 16.76 -33.05
N GLU A 163 5.06 16.72 -32.76
CA GLU A 163 5.68 15.59 -32.05
C GLU A 163 5.23 15.48 -30.59
N GLN A 164 5.16 16.60 -29.88
CA GLN A 164 4.69 16.64 -28.49
C GLN A 164 3.20 16.30 -28.40
N ARG A 165 2.40 16.76 -29.37
CA ARG A 165 0.99 16.41 -29.52
C ARG A 165 0.79 14.91 -29.69
N THR A 166 1.54 14.30 -30.61
CA THR A 166 1.48 12.87 -30.89
C THR A 166 1.89 12.06 -29.66
N ALA A 167 2.97 12.48 -28.98
CA ALA A 167 3.44 11.86 -27.74
C ALA A 167 2.38 11.94 -26.62
N LEU A 168 1.76 13.10 -26.42
CA LEU A 168 0.67 13.30 -25.44
C LEU A 168 -0.50 12.37 -25.73
N ILE A 169 -1.00 12.34 -26.97
CA ILE A 169 -2.15 11.51 -27.35
C ILE A 169 -1.85 10.04 -27.21
N ARG A 170 -0.63 9.61 -27.58
CA ARG A 170 -0.20 8.23 -27.43
C ARG A 170 -0.07 7.83 -25.96
N HIS A 171 0.39 8.73 -25.08
CA HIS A 171 0.40 8.54 -23.63
C HIS A 171 -1.00 8.35 -23.05
N GLU A 172 -1.93 9.25 -23.36
CA GLU A 172 -3.33 9.13 -22.91
C GLU A 172 -4.00 7.86 -23.46
N THR A 173 -3.72 7.51 -24.72
CA THR A 173 -4.21 6.27 -25.33
C THR A 173 -3.60 5.02 -24.67
N ALA A 174 -2.36 5.09 -24.20
CA ALA A 174 -1.74 4.00 -23.44
C ALA A 174 -2.46 3.76 -22.10
N HIS A 175 -2.96 4.80 -21.43
CA HIS A 175 -3.83 4.65 -20.26
C HIS A 175 -5.18 4.01 -20.59
N VAL A 176 -5.78 4.37 -21.73
CA VAL A 176 -7.01 3.73 -22.23
C VAL A 176 -6.77 2.23 -22.47
N ALA A 177 -5.70 1.89 -23.20
CA ALA A 177 -5.33 0.51 -23.54
C ALA A 177 -5.00 -0.34 -22.30
N ALA A 178 -4.38 0.26 -21.29
CA ALA A 178 -4.07 -0.43 -20.03
C ALA A 178 -5.29 -0.62 -19.10
N GLY A 179 -6.45 -0.02 -19.41
CA GLY A 179 -7.62 -0.02 -18.54
C GLY A 179 -7.44 0.82 -17.26
N ASP A 180 -6.47 1.74 -17.25
CA ASP A 180 -6.14 2.55 -16.08
C ASP A 180 -7.28 3.49 -15.70
N ILE A 181 -8.03 3.98 -16.69
CA ILE A 181 -9.22 4.83 -16.51
C ILE A 181 -10.24 4.14 -15.60
N THR A 182 -10.64 2.92 -15.95
CA THR A 182 -11.60 2.11 -15.20
C THR A 182 -11.14 1.92 -13.76
N LEU A 183 -9.87 1.54 -13.58
CA LEU A 183 -9.29 1.29 -12.26
C LEU A 183 -9.20 2.56 -11.39
N ALA A 184 -8.79 3.68 -11.99
CA ALA A 184 -8.66 4.96 -11.30
C ALA A 184 -10.03 5.47 -10.82
N TRP A 185 -11.04 5.40 -11.69
CA TRP A 185 -12.41 5.80 -11.35
C TRP A 185 -13.08 4.85 -10.36
N LEU A 186 -12.85 3.54 -10.48
CA LEU A 186 -13.33 2.56 -9.49
C LEU A 186 -12.72 2.84 -8.11
N THR A 187 -11.39 3.03 -8.05
CA THR A 187 -10.71 3.30 -6.78
C THR A 187 -11.20 4.61 -6.15
N ARG A 188 -11.38 5.65 -6.96
CA ARG A 188 -11.92 6.94 -6.50
C ARG A 188 -13.38 6.81 -6.03
N GLY A 189 -14.21 6.09 -6.78
CA GLY A 189 -15.61 5.82 -6.44
C GLY A 189 -15.74 5.05 -5.13
N VAL A 190 -15.03 3.92 -4.99
CA VAL A 190 -15.03 3.11 -3.76
C VAL A 190 -14.51 3.89 -2.56
N ARG A 191 -13.49 4.75 -2.73
CA ARG A 191 -13.01 5.60 -1.62
C ARG A 191 -14.09 6.56 -1.11
N TRP A 192 -14.84 7.19 -2.01
CA TRP A 192 -15.97 8.04 -1.62
C TRP A 192 -17.11 7.23 -1.01
N ALA A 193 -17.39 6.04 -1.56
CA ALA A 193 -18.39 5.13 -1.02
C ALA A 193 -18.05 4.69 0.42
N VAL A 194 -16.81 4.30 0.68
CA VAL A 194 -16.34 3.94 2.03
C VAL A 194 -16.47 5.10 2.99
N LEU A 195 -16.11 6.32 2.58
CA LEU A 195 -16.33 7.49 3.43
C LEU A 195 -17.81 7.62 3.81
N THR A 196 -18.73 7.52 2.84
CA THR A 196 -20.17 7.58 3.10
C THR A 196 -20.64 6.47 4.03
N VAL A 197 -20.23 5.22 3.79
CA VAL A 197 -20.64 4.05 4.57
C VAL A 197 -20.08 4.10 5.99
N LEU A 198 -18.83 4.53 6.17
CA LEU A 198 -18.22 4.70 7.50
C LEU A 198 -18.89 5.80 8.33
N MET A 199 -19.58 6.76 7.69
CA MET A 199 -20.36 7.78 8.40
C MET A 199 -21.72 7.25 8.89
N VAL A 200 -22.23 6.14 8.34
CA VAL A 200 -23.57 5.63 8.68
C VAL A 200 -23.72 5.31 10.17
N PRO A 201 -22.78 4.60 10.85
CA PRO A 201 -22.90 4.38 12.29
C PRO A 201 -22.93 5.67 13.11
N LEU A 202 -22.16 6.70 12.71
CA LEU A 202 -22.16 7.99 13.38
C LEU A 202 -23.49 8.75 13.18
N LEU A 203 -24.03 8.68 11.96
CA LEU A 203 -25.34 9.24 11.64
C LEU A 203 -26.46 8.53 12.39
N HIS A 204 -26.39 7.20 12.54
CA HIS A 204 -27.35 6.45 13.34
C HIS A 204 -27.37 6.92 14.79
N VAL A 205 -26.20 7.12 15.41
CA VAL A 205 -26.09 7.68 16.77
C VAL A 205 -26.69 9.07 16.85
N LEU A 206 -26.35 9.96 15.90
CA LEU A 206 -26.93 11.30 15.83
C LEU A 206 -28.46 11.26 15.73
N VAL A 207 -29.03 10.45 14.83
CA VAL A 207 -30.48 10.34 14.62
C VAL A 207 -31.16 9.74 15.84
N SER A 208 -30.58 8.72 16.46
CA SER A 208 -31.11 8.08 17.67
C SER A 208 -31.15 9.00 18.90
N ALA A 209 -30.33 10.06 18.90
CA ALA A 209 -30.29 11.06 19.96
C ALA A 209 -31.22 12.26 19.72
N LEU A 210 -31.83 12.38 18.53
CA LEU A 210 -32.79 13.45 18.27
C LEU A 210 -34.09 13.18 19.03
N PRO A 211 -34.68 14.20 19.68
CA PRO A 211 -35.99 14.06 20.27
C PRO A 211 -37.01 13.71 19.18
N SER A 212 -37.80 12.69 19.45
CA SER A 212 -38.88 12.24 18.58
C SER A 212 -40.21 12.74 19.13
N THR A 213 -40.85 13.65 18.41
CA THR A 213 -42.28 14.00 18.57
C THR A 213 -43.08 13.13 17.60
N ASP A 214 -44.08 12.41 18.10
CA ASP A 214 -44.93 11.50 17.32
C ASP A 214 -44.16 10.42 16.52
N GLY A 215 -43.00 9.99 17.04
CA GLY A 215 -42.16 8.97 16.42
C GLY A 215 -41.30 9.45 15.24
N ALA A 216 -41.40 10.72 14.84
CA ALA A 216 -40.54 11.32 13.82
C ALA A 216 -39.42 12.18 14.46
N PRO A 217 -38.15 12.04 14.04
CA PRO A 217 -37.07 12.87 14.56
C PRO A 217 -37.25 14.33 14.11
N SER A 218 -37.26 15.26 15.07
CA SER A 218 -37.41 16.69 14.76
C SER A 218 -36.07 17.30 14.32
N LEU A 219 -35.95 17.65 13.04
CA LEU A 219 -34.74 18.27 12.47
C LEU A 219 -34.51 19.71 12.96
N SER A 220 -35.55 20.40 13.47
CA SER A 220 -35.42 21.77 13.97
C SER A 220 -34.58 21.87 15.23
N SER A 221 -34.46 20.78 16.00
CA SER A 221 -33.63 20.70 17.20
C SER A 221 -32.14 20.43 16.91
N LEU A 222 -31.79 20.14 15.65
CA LEU A 222 -30.44 19.70 15.27
C LEU A 222 -29.35 20.75 15.60
N PRO A 223 -29.52 22.07 15.34
CA PRO A 223 -28.51 23.07 15.69
C PRO A 223 -28.20 23.14 17.19
N ALA A 224 -29.18 22.88 18.05
CA ALA A 224 -29.02 22.92 19.50
C ALA A 224 -28.32 21.66 20.06
N ILE A 225 -28.57 20.49 19.45
CA ILE A 225 -28.05 19.20 19.93
C ILE A 225 -26.66 18.90 19.36
N LEU A 226 -26.37 19.36 18.14
CA LEU A 226 -25.17 19.01 17.40
C LEU A 226 -23.86 19.28 18.17
N PRO A 227 -23.66 20.43 18.86
CA PRO A 227 -22.42 20.67 19.61
C PRO A 227 -22.22 19.66 20.75
N GLY A 228 -23.27 19.38 21.52
CA GLY A 228 -23.23 18.42 22.63
C GLY A 228 -23.01 16.99 22.16
N LEU A 229 -23.59 16.60 21.02
CA LEU A 229 -23.38 15.28 20.44
C LEU A 229 -22.00 15.13 19.83
N LEU A 230 -21.49 16.14 19.11
CA LEU A 230 -20.10 16.15 18.63
C LEU A 230 -19.15 15.99 19.81
N TRP A 231 -19.35 16.74 20.89
CA TRP A 231 -18.57 16.60 22.12
C TRP A 231 -18.64 15.18 22.69
N LYS A 232 -19.84 14.58 22.80
CA LYS A 232 -20.01 13.18 23.24
C LYS A 232 -19.28 12.18 22.32
N MET A 233 -19.32 12.37 21.00
CA MET A 233 -18.60 11.50 20.06
C MET A 233 -17.08 11.63 20.22
N PHE A 234 -16.56 12.82 20.54
CA PHE A 234 -15.14 13.01 20.82
C PHE A 234 -14.72 12.51 22.22
N THR A 235 -15.61 12.53 23.22
CA THR A 235 -15.31 12.07 24.58
C THR A 235 -15.51 10.57 24.78
N LEU A 236 -16.33 9.92 23.97
CA LEU A 236 -16.52 8.47 24.02
C LEU A 236 -15.31 7.75 23.38
N PRO A 237 -14.56 6.93 24.14
CA PRO A 237 -13.32 6.30 23.64
C PRO A 237 -13.51 5.48 22.37
N PHE A 238 -14.68 4.84 22.21
CA PHE A 238 -14.99 4.04 21.03
C PHE A 238 -15.06 4.88 19.75
N TYR A 239 -15.81 5.99 19.74
CA TYR A 239 -16.01 6.81 18.54
C TYR A 239 -14.76 7.60 18.17
N LEU A 240 -13.97 8.01 19.16
CA LEU A 240 -12.65 8.60 18.91
C LEU A 240 -11.71 7.60 18.23
N ASP A 241 -11.62 6.37 18.75
CA ASP A 241 -10.81 5.29 18.18
C ASP A 241 -11.31 4.90 16.77
N TYR A 242 -12.63 4.78 16.60
CA TYR A 242 -13.28 4.54 15.30
C TYR A 242 -12.93 5.63 14.28
N GLY A 243 -13.14 6.90 14.64
CA GLY A 243 -12.88 8.05 13.78
C GLY A 243 -11.40 8.15 13.39
N LEU A 244 -10.49 7.94 14.35
CA LEU A 244 -9.05 7.96 14.10
C LEU A 244 -8.63 6.83 13.13
N ARG A 245 -9.09 5.60 13.35
CA ARG A 245 -8.81 4.46 12.47
C ARG A 245 -9.42 4.63 11.08
N ALA A 246 -10.64 5.19 11.00
CA ALA A 246 -11.29 5.52 9.73
C ALA A 246 -10.50 6.58 8.94
N VAL A 247 -10.04 7.66 9.59
CA VAL A 247 -9.19 8.68 8.97
C VAL A 247 -7.85 8.09 8.52
N LEU A 248 -7.23 7.25 9.34
CA LEU A 248 -5.96 6.59 9.02
C LEU A 248 -6.12 5.62 7.83
N LEU A 249 -7.20 4.85 7.79
CA LEU A 249 -7.56 3.99 6.67
C LEU A 249 -7.75 4.80 5.38
N LEU A 250 -8.56 5.85 5.40
CA LEU A 250 -8.85 6.68 4.22
C LEU A 250 -7.61 7.44 3.73
N GLY A 251 -6.83 8.00 4.67
CA GLY A 251 -5.56 8.65 4.39
C GLY A 251 -4.57 7.69 3.75
N THR A 252 -4.44 6.49 4.30
CA THR A 252 -3.56 5.46 3.73
C THR A 252 -4.06 5.02 2.35
N ALA A 253 -5.35 4.73 2.20
CA ALA A 253 -5.94 4.36 0.92
C ALA A 253 -5.66 5.43 -0.15
N ALA A 254 -5.71 6.72 0.20
CA ALA A 254 -5.36 7.81 -0.68
C ALA A 254 -3.86 7.82 -1.07
N VAL A 255 -2.95 7.60 -0.11
CA VAL A 255 -1.50 7.51 -0.38
C VAL A 255 -1.17 6.31 -1.26
N VAL A 256 -1.77 5.14 -0.99
CA VAL A 256 -1.56 3.94 -1.81
C VAL A 256 -2.14 4.13 -3.21
N ALA A 257 -3.34 4.68 -3.34
CA ALA A 257 -3.93 5.00 -4.64
C ALA A 257 -3.03 5.95 -5.44
N ALA A 258 -2.51 7.01 -4.81
CA ALA A 258 -1.58 7.93 -5.45
C ALA A 258 -0.28 7.23 -5.88
N ALA A 259 0.28 6.33 -5.06
CA ALA A 259 1.46 5.55 -5.41
C ALA A 259 1.22 4.61 -6.60
N LEU A 260 0.05 3.98 -6.68
CA LEU A 260 -0.35 3.14 -7.81
C LEU A 260 -0.52 3.95 -9.09
N LEU A 261 -1.19 5.10 -9.03
CA LEU A 261 -1.35 6.01 -10.16
C LEU A 261 0.00 6.48 -10.69
N ARG A 262 0.91 6.92 -9.81
CA ARG A 262 2.28 7.28 -10.20
C ARG A 262 3.02 6.14 -10.91
N ARG A 263 2.78 4.88 -10.52
CA ARG A 263 3.39 3.72 -11.20
C ARG A 263 2.80 3.52 -12.59
N ARG A 264 1.49 3.71 -12.76
CA ARG A 264 0.82 3.61 -14.05
C ARG A 264 1.27 4.69 -15.03
N GLU A 265 1.60 5.89 -14.55
CA GLU A 265 2.20 6.93 -15.39
C GLU A 265 3.50 6.45 -16.05
N TYR A 266 4.38 5.77 -15.31
CA TYR A 266 5.61 5.21 -15.90
C TYR A 266 5.32 4.09 -16.91
N GLU A 267 4.30 3.26 -16.67
CA GLU A 267 3.92 2.23 -17.63
C GLU A 267 3.32 2.83 -18.91
N ALA A 268 2.54 3.90 -18.79
CA ALA A 268 2.00 4.64 -19.92
C ALA A 268 3.11 5.37 -20.70
N ASP A 269 4.08 5.96 -20.01
CA ASP A 269 5.29 6.54 -20.61
C ASP A 269 6.05 5.50 -21.45
N LEU A 270 6.30 4.32 -20.88
CA LEU A 270 7.04 3.26 -21.58
C LEU A 270 6.25 2.65 -22.74
N ARG A 271 4.93 2.48 -22.60
CA ARG A 271 4.06 2.00 -23.68
C ARG A 271 3.96 3.03 -24.80
N SER A 272 3.90 4.32 -24.47
CA SER A 272 3.79 5.38 -25.47
C SER A 272 5.03 5.53 -26.33
N VAL A 273 6.22 5.19 -25.82
CA VAL A 273 7.45 5.22 -26.63
C VAL A 273 7.85 3.86 -27.21
N HIS A 274 7.10 2.79 -26.94
CA HIS A 274 7.45 1.45 -27.43
C HIS A 274 7.45 1.41 -28.96
N GLY A 275 8.59 1.09 -29.56
CA GLY A 275 8.78 1.03 -31.02
C GLY A 275 8.77 2.40 -31.73
N ARG A 276 8.88 3.51 -30.98
CA ARG A 276 8.80 4.88 -31.53
C ARG A 276 9.91 5.78 -30.97
N PRO A 277 10.22 6.90 -31.65
CA PRO A 277 11.14 7.91 -31.12
C PRO A 277 10.65 8.49 -29.79
N THR A 278 11.55 8.70 -28.84
CA THR A 278 11.22 9.26 -27.52
C THR A 278 11.18 10.79 -27.50
N GLY A 279 11.62 11.48 -28.56
CA GLY A 279 11.87 12.92 -28.60
C GLY A 279 10.68 13.77 -28.16
N GLY A 280 9.50 13.56 -28.75
CA GLY A 280 8.29 14.31 -28.41
C GLY A 280 7.88 14.20 -26.94
N LEU A 281 7.96 13.00 -26.34
CA LEU A 281 7.67 12.81 -24.91
C LEU A 281 8.74 13.46 -24.03
N GLN A 282 10.02 13.33 -24.39
CA GLN A 282 11.10 13.94 -23.62
C GLN A 282 11.01 15.47 -23.64
N ALA A 283 10.67 16.08 -24.77
CA ALA A 283 10.46 17.53 -24.87
C ALA A 283 9.29 17.97 -23.97
N LEU A 284 8.15 17.29 -24.04
CA LEU A 284 6.98 17.57 -23.19
C LEU A 284 7.28 17.47 -21.69
N LEU A 285 8.16 16.55 -21.28
CA LEU A 285 8.59 16.41 -19.88
C LEU A 285 9.66 17.43 -19.47
N THR A 286 10.48 17.91 -20.39
CA THR A 286 11.56 18.89 -20.10
C THR A 286 11.00 20.30 -19.96
N ASP A 287 9.99 20.65 -20.76
CA ASP A 287 9.36 21.98 -20.76
C ASP A 287 8.51 22.23 -19.49
N ARG A 288 8.30 21.20 -18.66
CA ARG A 288 7.49 21.29 -17.44
C ARG A 288 8.40 21.50 -16.23
N ALA A 289 8.35 22.71 -15.65
CA ALA A 289 9.08 23.00 -14.41
C ALA A 289 8.68 22.05 -13.28
N ASP A 290 9.67 21.58 -12.51
CA ASP A 290 9.41 20.85 -11.27
C ASP A 290 8.68 21.78 -10.31
N SER A 291 7.36 21.62 -10.21
CA SER A 291 6.62 22.29 -9.14
C SER A 291 7.09 21.67 -7.82
N SER A 292 7.96 22.40 -7.11
CA SER A 292 8.47 21.99 -5.79
C SER A 292 7.36 22.16 -4.76
N GLY A 293 6.34 21.31 -4.83
CA GLY A 293 5.30 21.23 -3.82
C GLY A 293 5.92 20.95 -2.45
N ARG A 294 5.28 21.50 -1.40
CA ARG A 294 5.69 21.25 -0.01
C ARG A 294 5.84 19.74 0.22
N TRP A 295 6.83 19.35 1.01
CA TRP A 295 7.22 17.95 1.17
C TRP A 295 6.05 17.03 1.60
N TRP A 296 5.09 17.55 2.35
CA TRP A 296 3.91 16.82 2.83
C TRP A 296 2.83 16.58 1.76
N HIS A 297 2.83 17.34 0.64
CA HIS A 297 1.94 17.07 -0.49
C HIS A 297 2.44 15.93 -1.39
N ARG A 298 3.76 15.67 -1.37
CA ARG A 298 4.40 14.65 -2.22
C ARG A 298 3.77 13.26 -2.13
N PRO A 299 3.38 12.70 -0.97
CA PRO A 299 2.73 11.39 -0.94
C PRO A 299 1.40 11.34 -1.70
N PHE A 300 0.68 12.45 -1.80
CA PHE A 300 -0.63 12.56 -2.47
C PHE A 300 -0.55 13.00 -3.94
N ALA A 301 0.64 13.34 -4.45
CA ALA A 301 0.82 13.72 -5.85
C ALA A 301 0.45 12.55 -6.79
N LEU A 302 -0.43 12.81 -7.75
CA LEU A 302 -0.93 11.77 -8.67
C LEU A 302 0.06 11.47 -9.80
N HIS A 303 0.83 12.48 -10.22
CA HIS A 303 1.87 12.33 -11.24
C HIS A 303 3.27 12.29 -10.60
N PRO A 304 4.19 11.48 -11.12
CA PRO A 304 5.60 11.57 -10.76
C PRO A 304 6.21 12.88 -11.28
N ALA A 305 7.29 13.32 -10.62
CA ALA A 305 8.07 14.47 -11.09
C ALA A 305 8.58 14.23 -12.54
N PRO A 306 8.52 15.25 -13.43
CA PRO A 306 9.00 15.14 -14.81
C PRO A 306 10.40 14.54 -14.95
N ALA A 307 11.35 14.94 -14.09
CA ALA A 307 12.71 14.38 -14.08
C ALA A 307 12.74 12.85 -13.86
N ARG A 308 11.83 12.32 -13.02
CA ARG A 308 11.74 10.87 -12.78
C ARG A 308 11.11 10.14 -13.95
N ARG A 309 10.11 10.73 -14.62
CA ARG A 309 9.51 10.18 -15.85
C ARG A 309 10.53 10.12 -16.96
N LEU A 310 11.31 11.19 -17.15
CA LEU A 310 12.42 11.23 -18.11
C LEU A 310 13.48 10.17 -17.82
N ALA A 311 13.85 9.98 -16.56
CA ALA A 311 14.77 8.91 -16.15
C ALA A 311 14.19 7.51 -16.44
N ALA A 312 12.89 7.29 -16.22
CA ALA A 312 12.21 6.04 -16.51
C ALA A 312 12.17 5.73 -18.02
N VAL A 313 11.89 6.73 -18.87
CA VAL A 313 11.92 6.58 -20.33
C VAL A 313 13.33 6.21 -20.82
N ARG A 314 14.37 6.84 -20.26
CA ARG A 314 15.78 6.55 -20.60
C ARG A 314 16.27 5.21 -20.04
N ARG A 315 15.75 4.80 -18.89
CA ARG A 315 16.13 3.58 -18.17
C ARG A 315 14.88 2.81 -17.73
N PRO A 316 14.25 2.04 -18.64
CA PRO A 316 13.01 1.31 -18.37
C PRO A 316 13.12 0.31 -17.19
N ASP A 317 14.34 -0.17 -16.90
CA ASP A 317 14.61 -1.07 -15.79
C ASP A 317 14.28 -0.46 -14.42
N LEU A 318 14.29 0.88 -14.31
CA LEU A 318 13.94 1.59 -13.08
C LEU A 318 12.46 1.39 -12.69
N VAL A 319 11.56 1.18 -13.65
CA VAL A 319 10.12 1.00 -13.42
C VAL A 319 9.80 -0.39 -12.86
N LEU A 320 10.67 -1.37 -13.12
CA LEU A 320 10.54 -2.73 -12.59
C LEU A 320 10.95 -2.83 -11.12
N ARG A 321 11.65 -1.83 -10.59
CA ARG A 321 12.13 -1.85 -9.20
C ARG A 321 10.99 -1.51 -8.24
N SER A 322 10.80 -2.36 -7.23
CA SER A 322 9.90 -2.06 -6.11
C SER A 322 10.36 -0.79 -5.39
N SER A 323 9.43 0.12 -5.12
CA SER A 323 9.71 1.32 -4.31
C SER A 323 9.52 1.03 -2.82
N VAL A 324 10.23 1.78 -1.97
CA VAL A 324 10.08 1.73 -0.50
C VAL A 324 8.64 2.03 -0.10
N THR A 325 8.05 3.09 -0.64
CA THR A 325 6.66 3.47 -0.37
C THR A 325 5.67 2.42 -0.86
N GLY A 326 5.87 1.86 -2.05
CA GLY A 326 5.01 0.78 -2.56
C GLY A 326 5.10 -0.48 -1.71
N THR A 327 6.29 -0.80 -1.22
CA THR A 327 6.53 -1.94 -0.32
C THR A 327 5.86 -1.75 1.04
N ALA A 328 6.02 -0.57 1.66
CA ALA A 328 5.33 -0.23 2.90
C ALA A 328 3.81 -0.22 2.72
N ALA A 329 3.30 0.29 1.60
CA ALA A 329 1.87 0.28 1.27
C ALA A 329 1.31 -1.15 1.18
N VAL A 330 2.04 -2.08 0.58
CA VAL A 330 1.63 -3.50 0.52
C VAL A 330 1.57 -4.11 1.92
N GLY A 331 2.63 -3.94 2.71
CA GLY A 331 2.66 -4.43 4.09
C GLY A 331 1.50 -3.87 4.90
N LEU A 332 1.29 -2.57 4.83
CA LEU A 332 0.21 -1.87 5.54
C LEU A 332 -1.17 -2.38 5.14
N LEU A 333 -1.45 -2.51 3.84
CA LEU A 333 -2.73 -3.03 3.39
C LEU A 333 -2.96 -4.46 3.87
N VAL A 334 -1.93 -5.31 3.88
CA VAL A 334 -2.05 -6.68 4.41
C VAL A 334 -2.27 -6.67 5.92
N GLY A 335 -1.63 -5.77 6.66
CA GLY A 335 -1.84 -5.62 8.11
C GLY A 335 -3.25 -5.15 8.46
N MET A 336 -3.82 -4.24 7.65
CA MET A 336 -5.22 -3.83 7.77
C MET A 336 -6.21 -4.94 7.41
N PHE A 337 -5.80 -5.81 6.49
CA PHE A 337 -6.62 -6.88 5.91
C PHE A 337 -6.74 -8.11 6.82
N LEU A 338 -5.67 -8.45 7.55
CA LEU A 338 -5.57 -9.71 8.30
C LEU A 338 -6.69 -9.88 9.35
N PRO A 339 -6.97 -8.92 10.24
CA PRO A 339 -7.98 -9.10 11.29
C PRO A 339 -9.41 -9.04 10.75
N ALA A 340 -9.60 -8.30 9.66
CA ALA A 340 -10.85 -8.26 8.93
C ALA A 340 -11.19 -9.61 8.31
N LEU A 341 -10.19 -10.32 7.77
CA LEU A 341 -10.36 -11.69 7.28
C LEU A 341 -10.68 -12.66 8.42
N GLU A 342 -9.99 -12.56 9.55
CA GLU A 342 -10.23 -13.47 10.68
C GLU A 342 -11.64 -13.33 11.23
N ALA A 343 -12.18 -12.11 11.21
CA ALA A 343 -13.54 -11.82 11.62
C ALA A 343 -14.59 -12.17 10.55
N ALA A 344 -14.24 -12.20 9.26
CA ALA A 344 -15.16 -12.48 8.17
C ALA A 344 -15.13 -13.93 7.67
N LEU A 345 -14.04 -14.66 7.92
CA LEU A 345 -13.94 -16.08 7.60
C LEU A 345 -14.67 -16.86 8.70
N PRO A 346 -15.59 -17.78 8.35
CA PRO A 346 -16.37 -18.51 9.34
C PRO A 346 -15.46 -19.29 10.29
N GLN A 347 -15.51 -18.93 11.58
CA GLN A 347 -14.90 -19.66 12.69
C GLN A 347 -15.99 -20.62 13.21
N GLY A 348 -15.99 -21.89 12.80
CA GLY A 348 -17.07 -22.80 13.23
C GLY A 348 -17.15 -24.14 12.48
N PRO A 349 -18.23 -24.93 12.67
CA PRO A 349 -18.41 -26.25 12.07
C PRO A 349 -18.72 -26.20 10.56
N HIS A 350 -19.13 -25.04 10.04
CA HIS A 350 -19.39 -24.81 8.60
C HIS A 350 -18.12 -24.50 7.80
N ARG A 351 -16.99 -25.13 8.13
CA ARG A 351 -15.73 -24.89 7.43
C ARG A 351 -15.83 -25.37 5.99
N LEU A 352 -15.35 -24.54 5.08
CA LEU A 352 -15.09 -24.97 3.71
C LEU A 352 -13.85 -25.89 3.61
N LEU A 353 -13.01 -25.94 4.65
CA LEU A 353 -11.79 -26.76 4.71
C LEU A 353 -11.71 -27.51 6.05
N PRO A 354 -11.48 -28.84 6.06
CA PRO A 354 -11.48 -29.67 7.26
C PRO A 354 -10.21 -29.51 8.14
N TRP A 355 -9.47 -28.42 7.99
CA TRP A 355 -8.23 -28.18 8.73
C TRP A 355 -8.58 -27.54 10.07
N GLY A 356 -8.14 -28.17 11.18
CA GLY A 356 -8.62 -27.96 12.56
C GLY A 356 -8.49 -26.54 13.14
N ASP A 357 -9.02 -26.32 14.35
CA ASP A 357 -9.14 -25.02 15.07
C ASP A 357 -7.85 -24.19 15.19
N GLN A 358 -6.71 -24.73 14.77
CA GLN A 358 -5.38 -24.13 14.96
C GLN A 358 -4.83 -23.42 13.73
N LEU A 359 -5.38 -23.65 12.54
CA LEU A 359 -4.90 -22.97 11.34
C LEU A 359 -5.58 -21.61 11.22
N HIS A 360 -4.82 -20.55 11.49
CA HIS A 360 -5.21 -19.18 11.17
C HIS A 360 -5.46 -19.06 9.65
N THR A 361 -6.69 -19.33 9.22
CA THR A 361 -7.08 -19.42 7.80
C THR A 361 -6.81 -18.12 7.05
N ALA A 362 -6.81 -16.98 7.75
CA ALA A 362 -6.47 -15.67 7.21
C ALA A 362 -5.00 -15.51 6.80
N ALA A 363 -4.09 -16.33 7.32
CA ALA A 363 -2.67 -16.32 6.95
C ALA A 363 -2.44 -16.70 5.48
N VAL A 364 -3.26 -17.60 4.92
CA VAL A 364 -3.16 -18.04 3.51
C VAL A 364 -3.46 -16.88 2.55
N PRO A 365 -4.62 -16.19 2.60
CA PRO A 365 -4.89 -15.05 1.75
C PRO A 365 -3.98 -13.85 2.03
N ALA A 366 -3.55 -13.62 3.28
CA ALA A 366 -2.55 -12.60 3.60
C ALA A 366 -1.17 -12.92 2.97
N GLY A 367 -0.73 -14.18 3.07
CA GLY A 367 0.48 -14.69 2.45
C GLY A 367 0.43 -14.61 0.92
N LEU A 368 -0.71 -14.98 0.32
CA LEU A 368 -0.95 -14.84 -1.11
C LEU A 368 -0.88 -13.37 -1.56
N ALA A 369 -1.47 -12.45 -0.79
CA ALA A 369 -1.43 -11.03 -1.07
C ALA A 369 0.02 -10.50 -1.08
N LEU A 370 0.85 -10.86 -0.09
CA LEU A 370 2.26 -10.50 -0.05
C LEU A 370 3.06 -11.16 -1.19
N ALA A 371 2.78 -12.42 -1.49
CA ALA A 371 3.45 -13.15 -2.55
C ALA A 371 3.26 -12.50 -3.92
N VAL A 372 2.02 -12.12 -4.24
CA VAL A 372 1.69 -11.50 -5.53
C VAL A 372 2.07 -10.02 -5.57
N ALA A 373 1.76 -9.25 -4.52
CA ALA A 373 1.93 -7.80 -4.53
C ALA A 373 3.36 -7.33 -4.28
N TRP A 374 4.18 -8.13 -3.59
CA TRP A 374 5.56 -7.81 -3.28
C TRP A 374 6.56 -8.84 -3.80
N GLY A 375 6.32 -10.13 -3.57
CA GLY A 375 7.23 -11.22 -3.92
C GLY A 375 7.50 -11.32 -5.42
N VAL A 376 6.46 -11.37 -6.25
CA VAL A 376 6.59 -11.45 -7.71
C VAL A 376 7.29 -10.21 -8.30
N PRO A 377 6.94 -8.97 -7.94
CA PRO A 377 7.70 -7.78 -8.36
C PRO A 377 9.17 -7.78 -7.93
N LEU A 378 9.48 -8.24 -6.70
CA LEU A 378 10.85 -8.38 -6.24
C LEU A 378 11.65 -9.33 -7.15
N TRP A 379 11.11 -10.53 -7.38
CA TRP A 379 11.74 -11.53 -8.24
C TRP A 379 11.92 -11.02 -9.67
N THR A 380 10.92 -10.32 -10.21
CA THR A 380 11.00 -9.68 -11.53
C THR A 380 12.16 -8.68 -11.58
N GLY A 381 12.28 -7.81 -10.58
CA GLY A 381 13.36 -6.83 -10.49
C GLY A 381 14.74 -7.46 -10.35
N VAL A 382 14.87 -8.55 -9.58
CA VAL A 382 16.14 -9.29 -9.40
C VAL A 382 16.54 -10.03 -10.67
N LEU A 383 15.59 -10.69 -11.36
CA LEU A 383 15.87 -11.45 -12.58
C LEU A 383 16.12 -10.53 -13.80
N ALA A 384 15.48 -9.36 -13.84
CA ALA A 384 15.71 -8.36 -14.88
C ALA A 384 16.99 -7.51 -14.63
N GLY A 385 17.32 -7.28 -13.36
CA GLY A 385 18.39 -6.38 -12.92
C GLY A 385 19.78 -7.01 -12.90
N ARG A 386 20.36 -7.29 -14.07
CA ARG A 386 21.81 -7.55 -14.23
C ARG A 386 22.60 -6.34 -14.73
N ALA A 387 22.05 -5.13 -14.57
CA ALA A 387 22.81 -3.91 -14.83
C ALA A 387 23.97 -3.83 -13.81
N PRO A 388 25.23 -3.64 -14.24
CA PRO A 388 26.37 -3.50 -13.35
C PRO A 388 26.23 -2.22 -12.51
N GLY A 389 25.61 -2.37 -11.34
CA GLY A 389 25.31 -1.28 -10.43
C GLY A 389 24.47 -1.81 -9.27
N ARG A 390 24.94 -1.57 -8.03
CA ARG A 390 24.28 -2.04 -6.80
C ARG A 390 22.78 -1.75 -6.85
N PRO A 391 21.88 -2.70 -6.54
CA PRO A 391 20.46 -2.39 -6.38
C PRO A 391 20.30 -1.44 -5.19
N PRO A 392 20.02 -0.13 -5.40
CA PRO A 392 19.95 0.81 -4.31
C PRO A 392 18.78 0.45 -3.42
N GLY A 393 19.01 0.34 -2.11
CA GLY A 393 17.93 0.30 -1.12
C GLY A 393 17.32 -1.05 -0.81
N THR A 394 17.96 -2.19 -1.12
CA THR A 394 17.43 -3.53 -0.75
C THR A 394 17.12 -3.62 0.75
N ARG A 395 18.01 -3.12 1.63
CA ARG A 395 17.75 -3.05 3.08
C ARG A 395 16.50 -2.21 3.41
N ARG A 396 16.30 -1.08 2.72
CA ARG A 396 15.12 -0.22 2.93
C ARG A 396 13.83 -0.91 2.50
N LEU A 397 13.86 -1.71 1.42
CA LEU A 397 12.71 -2.51 1.00
C LEU A 397 12.37 -3.59 2.04
N LEU A 398 13.38 -4.30 2.54
CA LEU A 398 13.21 -5.35 3.57
C LEU A 398 12.67 -4.79 4.89
N LEU A 399 12.98 -3.54 5.25
CA LEU A 399 12.45 -2.88 6.44
C LEU A 399 11.08 -2.24 6.19
N ALA A 400 10.82 -1.75 4.98
CA ALA A 400 9.57 -1.08 4.64
C ALA A 400 8.38 -2.03 4.71
N LEU A 401 8.53 -3.30 4.30
CA LEU A 401 7.45 -4.28 4.32
C LEU A 401 6.93 -4.57 5.74
N PRO A 402 7.78 -4.99 6.70
CA PRO A 402 7.35 -5.25 8.08
C PRO A 402 6.94 -3.96 8.80
N ALA A 403 7.60 -2.82 8.54
CA ALA A 403 7.17 -1.54 9.12
C ALA A 403 5.77 -1.14 8.64
N GLY A 404 5.50 -1.31 7.34
CA GLY A 404 4.17 -1.14 6.77
C GLY A 404 3.16 -2.08 7.44
N LEU A 405 3.50 -3.36 7.56
CA LEU A 405 2.65 -4.37 8.19
C LEU A 405 2.29 -4.02 9.64
N LEU A 406 3.29 -3.63 10.44
CA LEU A 406 3.09 -3.14 11.80
C LEU A 406 2.12 -1.95 11.84
N LEU A 407 2.33 -0.94 10.99
CA LEU A 407 1.43 0.20 10.90
C LEU A 407 0.01 -0.23 10.48
N GLY A 408 -0.11 -1.21 9.59
CA GLY A 408 -1.40 -1.77 9.19
C GLY A 408 -2.14 -2.46 10.34
N LEU A 409 -1.43 -3.27 11.13
CA LEU A 409 -1.97 -3.93 12.32
C LEU A 409 -2.37 -2.91 13.41
N LEU A 410 -1.66 -1.79 13.52
CA LEU A 410 -2.04 -0.69 14.40
C LEU A 410 -3.27 0.07 13.87
N ALA A 411 -3.38 0.23 12.56
CA ALA A 411 -4.39 1.06 11.89
C ALA A 411 -5.73 0.37 11.58
N GLN A 412 -5.80 -0.96 11.73
CA GLN A 412 -6.96 -1.74 11.32
C GLN A 412 -8.25 -1.36 12.05
N LEU A 413 -9.33 -1.17 11.28
CA LEU A 413 -10.62 -0.72 11.81
C LEU A 413 -11.33 -1.80 12.64
N TRP A 414 -11.04 -3.08 12.37
CA TRP A 414 -11.68 -4.22 13.05
C TRP A 414 -11.25 -4.40 14.51
N ALA A 415 -10.18 -3.72 14.94
CA ALA A 415 -9.77 -3.63 16.34
C ALA A 415 -10.34 -2.43 17.11
N THR A 416 -11.23 -1.65 16.49
CA THR A 416 -11.86 -0.52 17.19
C THR A 416 -12.60 -1.01 18.44
N GLY A 417 -12.35 -0.34 19.58
CA GLY A 417 -12.92 -0.69 20.88
C GLY A 417 -12.24 -1.89 21.57
N LEU A 418 -11.37 -2.63 20.87
CA LEU A 418 -10.63 -3.78 21.44
C LEU A 418 -9.32 -3.40 22.11
N ILE A 419 -8.92 -2.12 22.11
CA ILE A 419 -7.66 -1.65 22.73
C ILE A 419 -7.58 -2.02 24.22
N ARG A 420 -8.73 -2.20 24.89
CA ARG A 420 -8.79 -2.60 26.32
C ARG A 420 -9.01 -4.09 26.55
N THR A 421 -9.39 -4.85 25.53
CA THR A 421 -9.62 -6.29 25.64
C THR A 421 -8.40 -7.04 25.08
N PRO A 422 -7.74 -7.91 25.84
CA PRO A 422 -6.64 -8.73 25.36
C PRO A 422 -7.16 -9.80 24.39
N GLY A 423 -7.53 -9.40 23.18
CA GLY A 423 -7.77 -10.32 22.07
C GLY A 423 -6.44 -10.70 21.41
N PRO A 424 -6.34 -11.86 20.73
CA PRO A 424 -5.08 -12.37 20.17
C PRO A 424 -4.37 -11.40 19.21
N PHE A 425 -5.10 -10.50 18.55
CA PHE A 425 -4.55 -9.50 17.61
C PHE A 425 -4.33 -8.10 18.22
N GLY A 426 -4.80 -7.87 19.45
CA GLY A 426 -4.53 -6.66 20.24
C GLY A 426 -3.29 -6.76 21.12
N LEU A 427 -2.65 -7.94 21.15
CA LEU A 427 -1.46 -8.16 21.94
C LEU A 427 -0.23 -7.53 21.27
N TRP A 428 0.60 -6.89 22.10
CA TRP A 428 1.90 -6.38 21.67
C TRP A 428 2.74 -7.49 21.00
N SER A 429 2.57 -8.74 21.43
CA SER A 429 3.28 -9.90 20.89
C SER A 429 2.99 -10.08 19.40
N THR A 430 1.74 -9.95 18.94
CA THR A 430 1.38 -10.03 17.51
C THR A 430 1.98 -8.86 16.72
N LEU A 431 1.97 -7.66 17.29
CA LEU A 431 2.58 -6.47 16.69
C LEU A 431 4.09 -6.62 16.46
N VAL A 432 4.76 -7.46 17.25
CA VAL A 432 6.21 -7.70 17.11
C VAL A 432 6.51 -8.93 16.27
N THR A 433 5.94 -10.07 16.63
CA THR A 433 6.28 -11.40 16.08
C THR A 433 5.91 -11.53 14.61
N VAL A 434 4.71 -11.07 14.20
CA VAL A 434 4.26 -11.17 12.81
C VAL A 434 5.12 -10.32 11.87
N PRO A 435 5.37 -9.01 12.14
CA PRO A 435 6.32 -8.24 11.33
C PRO A 435 7.74 -8.81 11.29
N VAL A 436 8.25 -9.35 12.40
CA VAL A 436 9.58 -9.98 12.43
C VAL A 436 9.62 -11.23 11.55
N ALA A 437 8.61 -12.11 11.64
CA ALA A 437 8.51 -13.30 10.80
C ALA A 437 8.41 -12.93 9.31
N VAL A 438 7.60 -11.92 8.96
CA VAL A 438 7.48 -11.41 7.58
C VAL A 438 8.79 -10.78 7.08
N ALA A 439 9.53 -10.09 7.94
CA ALA A 439 10.86 -9.56 7.60
C ALA A 439 11.85 -10.68 7.26
N GLY A 440 11.83 -11.77 8.03
CA GLY A 440 12.57 -12.99 7.74
C GLY A 440 12.19 -13.56 6.37
N ALA A 441 10.89 -13.80 6.14
CA ALA A 441 10.39 -14.37 4.88
C ALA A 441 10.78 -13.52 3.66
N ALA A 442 10.72 -12.19 3.80
CA ALA A 442 11.18 -11.24 2.79
C ALA A 442 12.69 -11.39 2.49
N GLY A 443 13.52 -11.57 3.53
CA GLY A 443 14.95 -11.85 3.40
C GLY A 443 15.23 -13.16 2.66
N CYS A 444 14.53 -14.23 3.05
CA CYS A 444 14.58 -15.53 2.39
C CYS A 444 14.23 -15.44 0.90
N SER A 445 13.11 -14.79 0.58
CA SER A 445 12.65 -14.61 -0.80
C SER A 445 13.68 -13.89 -1.67
N LEU A 446 14.32 -12.84 -1.13
CA LEU A 446 15.40 -12.13 -1.81
C LEU A 446 16.62 -13.03 -2.09
N VAL A 447 17.05 -13.83 -1.12
CA VAL A 447 18.19 -14.75 -1.28
C VAL A 447 17.87 -15.79 -2.35
N LEU A 448 16.67 -16.39 -2.31
CA LEU A 448 16.23 -17.36 -3.31
C LEU A 448 16.12 -16.75 -4.72
N ALA A 449 15.61 -15.51 -4.84
CA ALA A 449 15.57 -14.78 -6.11
C ALA A 449 16.99 -14.58 -6.69
N ARG A 450 17.96 -14.23 -5.83
CA ARG A 450 19.36 -14.03 -6.23
C ARG A 450 20.02 -15.33 -6.65
N LEU A 451 19.84 -16.41 -5.89
CA LEU A 451 20.35 -17.74 -6.24
C LEU A 451 19.78 -18.19 -7.59
N ARG A 452 18.46 -17.99 -7.80
CA ARG A 452 17.79 -18.30 -9.07
C ARG A 452 18.35 -17.48 -10.26
N SER A 453 18.79 -16.25 -10.01
CA SER A 453 19.41 -15.36 -11.00
C SER A 453 20.89 -15.68 -11.32
N GLY A 454 21.58 -16.39 -10.42
CA GLY A 454 23.04 -16.63 -10.49
C GLY A 454 23.49 -17.32 -11.78
N GLY A 455 22.66 -18.18 -12.36
CA GLY A 455 22.97 -18.92 -13.58
C GLY A 455 22.34 -18.41 -14.88
N ARG A 456 21.65 -17.26 -14.91
CA ARG A 456 20.85 -16.84 -16.08
C ARG A 456 21.26 -15.51 -16.65
N THR A 457 21.37 -15.41 -17.98
CA THR A 457 21.49 -14.13 -18.67
C THR A 457 20.31 -13.21 -18.34
N ALA A 458 20.55 -11.90 -18.29
CA ALA A 458 19.51 -10.92 -18.02
C ALA A 458 18.37 -11.10 -19.03
N GLY A 459 17.14 -11.28 -18.55
CA GLY A 459 16.04 -11.64 -19.44
C GLY A 459 14.67 -11.42 -18.82
N ARG A 460 13.63 -11.52 -19.67
CA ARG A 460 12.23 -11.46 -19.22
C ARG A 460 11.91 -12.67 -18.34
N MET A 461 11.19 -12.43 -17.25
CA MET A 461 10.72 -13.50 -16.36
C MET A 461 9.78 -14.45 -17.11
N THR A 462 10.15 -15.73 -17.22
CA THR A 462 9.33 -16.73 -17.91
C THR A 462 8.06 -17.05 -17.12
N ARG A 463 7.06 -17.70 -17.74
CA ARG A 463 5.84 -18.15 -17.03
C ARG A 463 6.18 -19.07 -15.86
N ARG A 464 7.15 -19.99 -16.06
CA ARG A 464 7.67 -20.89 -15.01
C ARG A 464 8.30 -20.11 -13.86
N ASP A 465 9.09 -19.09 -14.16
CA ASP A 465 9.70 -18.26 -13.10
C ASP A 465 8.66 -17.52 -12.27
N ARG A 466 7.55 -17.05 -12.88
CA ARG A 466 6.45 -16.44 -12.09
C ARG A 466 5.75 -17.46 -11.21
N LEU A 467 5.48 -18.66 -11.72
CA LEU A 467 4.84 -19.72 -10.93
C LEU A 467 5.72 -20.10 -9.72
N VAL A 468 7.02 -20.29 -9.95
CA VAL A 468 7.99 -20.56 -8.87
C VAL A 468 8.06 -19.40 -7.89
N ALA A 469 8.17 -18.16 -8.36
CA ALA A 469 8.19 -16.98 -7.50
C ALA A 469 6.92 -16.90 -6.64
N THR A 470 5.73 -17.08 -7.24
CA THR A 470 4.46 -17.07 -6.51
C THR A 470 4.40 -18.19 -5.48
N ALA A 471 4.72 -19.44 -5.85
CA ALA A 471 4.64 -20.60 -4.97
C ALA A 471 5.60 -20.47 -3.77
N VAL A 472 6.86 -20.10 -4.02
CA VAL A 472 7.87 -19.90 -2.99
C VAL A 472 7.46 -18.78 -2.03
N ASN A 473 7.03 -17.63 -2.56
CA ASN A 473 6.62 -16.53 -1.70
C ASN A 473 5.32 -16.84 -0.94
N LEU A 474 4.38 -17.57 -1.55
CA LEU A 474 3.14 -17.99 -0.89
C LEU A 474 3.46 -18.86 0.33
N ALA A 475 4.33 -19.86 0.17
CA ALA A 475 4.76 -20.72 1.26
C ALA A 475 5.50 -19.92 2.35
N LEU A 476 6.46 -19.07 1.97
CA LEU A 476 7.23 -18.27 2.91
C LEU A 476 6.36 -17.30 3.73
N PHE A 477 5.46 -16.55 3.08
CA PHE A 477 4.64 -15.56 3.77
C PHE A 477 3.50 -16.19 4.57
N THR A 478 2.87 -17.25 4.07
CA THR A 478 1.85 -17.99 4.83
C THR A 478 2.47 -18.59 6.09
N GLY A 479 3.61 -19.27 5.95
CA GLY A 479 4.34 -19.81 7.10
C GLY A 479 4.82 -18.73 8.07
N ALA A 480 5.19 -17.55 7.58
CA ALA A 480 5.54 -16.42 8.45
C ALA A 480 4.34 -15.89 9.26
N PHE A 481 3.15 -15.82 8.66
CA PHE A 481 1.94 -15.42 9.40
C PHE A 481 1.58 -16.46 10.46
N TRP A 482 1.56 -17.76 10.12
CA TRP A 482 1.34 -18.83 11.11
C TRP A 482 2.37 -18.78 12.23
N ALA A 483 3.67 -18.78 11.90
CA ALA A 483 4.74 -18.70 12.89
C ALA A 483 4.57 -17.50 13.82
N GLY A 484 4.28 -16.32 13.25
CA GLY A 484 4.10 -15.09 14.01
C GLY A 484 2.89 -15.15 14.94
N GLN A 485 1.73 -15.56 14.43
CA GLN A 485 0.49 -15.64 15.19
C GLN A 485 0.54 -16.71 16.30
N ASP A 486 1.05 -17.91 16.01
CA ASP A 486 1.23 -18.98 16.99
C ASP A 486 2.20 -18.56 18.09
N THR A 487 3.29 -17.89 17.70
CA THR A 487 4.27 -17.35 18.66
C THR A 487 3.62 -16.30 19.55
N ALA A 488 2.82 -15.39 18.97
CA ALA A 488 2.12 -14.37 19.73
C ALA A 488 1.10 -14.94 20.71
N LEU A 489 0.35 -15.96 20.30
CA LEU A 489 -0.60 -16.70 21.12
C LEU A 489 0.13 -17.42 22.27
N SER A 490 1.26 -18.07 21.98
CA SER A 490 2.09 -18.73 23.00
C SER A 490 2.62 -17.73 24.02
N PHE A 491 3.06 -16.54 23.59
CA PHE A 491 3.45 -15.46 24.50
C PHE A 491 2.30 -15.02 25.41
N HIS A 492 1.08 -15.00 24.89
CA HIS A 492 -0.09 -14.64 25.68
C HIS A 492 -0.38 -15.68 26.77
N ILE A 493 -0.47 -16.95 26.38
CA ILE A 493 -0.86 -18.06 27.24
C ILE A 493 0.20 -18.29 28.33
N PHE A 494 1.47 -18.37 27.95
CA PHE A 494 2.55 -18.72 28.89
C PHE A 494 3.20 -17.53 29.57
N GLY A 495 3.16 -16.34 28.95
CA GLY A 495 3.73 -15.12 29.53
C GLY A 495 2.90 -14.54 30.67
N SER A 496 1.60 -14.85 30.73
CA SER A 496 0.69 -14.41 31.81
C SER A 496 0.52 -15.43 32.94
N SER A 497 1.23 -16.56 32.89
CA SER A 497 1.11 -17.61 33.90
C SER A 497 1.59 -17.14 35.28
N PRO A 498 0.76 -17.27 36.34
CA PRO A 498 1.12 -16.92 37.72
C PRO A 498 2.32 -17.71 38.27
N ALA A 499 2.66 -18.85 37.66
CA ALA A 499 3.73 -19.74 38.10
C ALA A 499 5.16 -19.26 37.73
N GLY A 500 5.36 -17.95 37.61
CA GLY A 500 6.66 -17.36 37.24
C GLY A 500 6.87 -17.23 35.73
N GLY A 501 5.83 -16.81 34.99
CA GLY A 501 5.88 -16.52 33.56
C GLY A 501 7.18 -15.86 33.12
N GLY A 502 7.99 -16.62 32.39
CA GLY A 502 9.33 -16.24 31.96
C GLY A 502 9.68 -16.89 30.62
N TRP A 503 10.77 -16.44 30.01
CA TRP A 503 11.21 -16.91 28.69
C TRP A 503 11.34 -18.44 28.60
N THR A 504 11.74 -19.11 29.68
CA THR A 504 11.88 -20.57 29.76
C THR A 504 10.53 -21.30 29.73
N VAL A 505 9.51 -20.81 30.44
CA VAL A 505 8.15 -21.37 30.42
C VAL A 505 7.51 -21.18 29.04
N TRP A 506 7.70 -20.00 28.45
CA TRP A 506 7.29 -19.74 27.07
C TRP A 506 8.00 -20.66 26.07
N TRP A 507 9.33 -20.80 26.17
CA TRP A 507 10.11 -21.63 25.26
C TRP A 507 9.77 -23.11 25.38
N ASN A 508 9.58 -23.60 26.62
CA ASN A 508 9.14 -24.96 26.88
C ASN A 508 7.70 -25.20 26.40
N GLY A 509 6.80 -24.22 26.58
CA GLY A 509 5.44 -24.26 26.04
C GLY A 509 5.40 -24.22 24.52
N TYR A 510 6.26 -23.44 23.89
CA TYR A 510 6.43 -23.39 22.43
C TYR A 510 7.00 -24.69 21.88
N ILE A 511 8.04 -25.26 22.51
CA ILE A 511 8.60 -26.57 22.15
C ILE A 511 7.55 -27.66 22.34
N ALA A 512 6.83 -27.68 23.47
CA ALA A 512 5.77 -28.64 23.72
C ALA A 512 4.66 -28.52 22.68
N ALA A 513 4.15 -27.31 22.42
CA ALA A 513 3.17 -27.05 21.37
C ALA A 513 3.71 -27.50 20.00
N ALA A 514 4.98 -27.27 19.70
CA ALA A 514 5.60 -27.68 18.46
C ALA A 514 5.72 -29.21 18.33
N MET A 515 6.00 -29.90 19.43
CA MET A 515 6.08 -31.36 19.50
C MET A 515 4.70 -32.03 19.43
N PHE A 516 3.67 -31.43 20.05
CA PHE A 516 2.30 -31.99 20.08
C PHE A 516 1.48 -31.66 18.81
N THR A 517 1.73 -30.52 18.15
CA THR A 517 1.10 -30.18 16.85
C THR A 517 1.81 -30.84 15.65
N GLY A 518 2.95 -31.48 15.89
CA GLY A 518 3.49 -32.59 15.11
C GLY A 518 4.18 -32.26 13.78
N ARG A 519 3.83 -31.19 13.05
CA ARG A 519 4.48 -30.87 11.75
C ARG A 519 4.60 -29.40 11.40
N GLU A 520 3.57 -28.59 11.63
CA GLU A 520 3.48 -27.26 11.02
C GLU A 520 4.31 -26.20 11.73
N THR A 521 4.30 -26.23 13.06
CA THR A 521 5.09 -25.37 13.96
C THR A 521 6.59 -25.61 13.86
N VAL A 522 7.03 -26.88 13.73
CA VAL A 522 8.45 -27.22 13.51
C VAL A 522 8.92 -26.75 12.14
N ILE A 523 8.11 -26.92 11.09
CA ILE A 523 8.40 -26.40 9.75
C ILE A 523 8.41 -24.88 9.77
N ALA A 524 7.46 -24.24 10.45
CA ALA A 524 7.37 -22.79 10.57
C ALA A 524 8.54 -22.20 11.37
N ALA A 525 8.97 -22.85 12.46
CA ALA A 525 10.14 -22.49 13.24
C ALA A 525 11.44 -22.65 12.45
N ALA A 526 11.60 -23.80 11.76
CA ALA A 526 12.76 -24.04 10.90
C ALA A 526 12.82 -23.03 9.75
N LEU A 527 11.67 -22.74 9.11
CA LEU A 527 11.57 -21.71 8.09
C LEU A 527 11.86 -20.32 8.67
N ALA A 528 11.41 -19.99 9.88
CA ALA A 528 11.68 -18.72 10.54
C ALA A 528 13.17 -18.55 10.90
N VAL A 529 13.85 -19.62 11.37
CA VAL A 529 15.29 -19.62 11.63
C VAL A 529 16.07 -19.48 10.33
N VAL A 530 15.74 -20.27 9.30
CA VAL A 530 16.35 -20.16 7.97
C VAL A 530 16.12 -18.76 7.39
N ALA A 531 14.92 -18.20 7.58
CA ALA A 531 14.55 -16.87 7.16
C ALA A 531 15.29 -15.76 7.91
N PHE A 532 15.50 -15.90 9.21
CA PHE A 532 16.30 -15.00 10.01
C PHE A 532 17.78 -15.04 9.61
N LEU A 533 18.33 -16.24 9.41
CA LEU A 533 19.71 -16.42 8.95
C LEU A 533 19.91 -15.86 7.53
N ALA A 534 18.96 -16.11 6.63
CA ALA A 534 18.96 -15.55 5.27
C ALA A 534 18.84 -14.02 5.30
N TRP A 535 17.98 -13.46 6.15
CA TRP A 535 17.86 -12.01 6.35
C TRP A 535 19.17 -11.43 6.90
N ARG A 536 19.73 -12.01 7.97
CA ARG A 536 21.00 -11.58 8.58
C ARG A 536 22.14 -11.62 7.57
N TRP A 537 22.23 -12.67 6.74
CA TRP A 537 23.22 -12.79 5.68
C TRP A 537 22.99 -11.76 4.57
N SER A 538 21.74 -11.50 4.17
CA SER A 538 21.41 -10.47 3.17
C SER A 538 21.70 -9.04 3.64
N VAL A 539 21.58 -8.78 4.95
CA VAL A 539 21.86 -7.48 5.58
C VAL A 539 23.35 -7.32 5.82
N ARG A 540 24.06 -8.33 6.34
CA ARG A 540 25.48 -8.27 6.71
C ARG A 540 26.44 -8.55 5.57
N GLY A 541 26.02 -9.26 4.53
CA GLY A 541 26.80 -9.55 3.31
C GLY A 541 27.06 -8.32 2.43
N GLY A 542 27.42 -7.19 3.02
CA GLY A 542 28.03 -6.08 2.31
C GLY A 542 29.35 -6.54 1.68
N PRO A 543 29.64 -6.21 0.41
CA PRO A 543 30.72 -6.80 -0.37
C PRO A 543 32.09 -6.17 -0.05
N GLY A 544 32.53 -6.22 1.20
CA GLY A 544 33.82 -5.67 1.63
C GLY A 544 34.89 -6.68 2.01
N GLY A 545 34.53 -7.96 2.24
CA GLY A 545 35.45 -8.88 2.94
C GLY A 545 36.11 -9.98 2.12
N ALA A 546 35.64 -10.31 0.92
CA ALA A 546 35.95 -11.62 0.31
C ALA A 546 36.62 -11.58 -1.08
N LEU A 547 37.15 -10.44 -1.53
CA LEU A 547 37.75 -10.33 -2.87
C LEU A 547 39.19 -9.79 -2.89
N HIS A 548 39.86 -9.66 -1.74
CA HIS A 548 41.28 -9.28 -1.71
C HIS A 548 42.29 -10.43 -1.64
N ASP A 549 41.86 -11.66 -1.38
CA ASP A 549 42.76 -12.82 -1.43
C ASP A 549 42.64 -13.55 -2.77
N SER A 550 43.21 -12.94 -3.81
CA SER A 550 43.70 -13.70 -4.97
C SER A 550 45.21 -13.87 -4.81
N PRO A 551 45.73 -15.10 -4.56
CA PRO A 551 47.17 -15.37 -4.44
C PRO A 551 47.98 -15.24 -5.75
N GLY A 552 47.46 -14.53 -6.77
CA GLY A 552 47.98 -14.58 -8.14
C GLY A 552 48.86 -13.38 -8.57
N ALA A 553 48.96 -12.31 -7.79
CA ALA A 553 49.59 -11.05 -8.24
C ALA A 553 51.10 -10.93 -7.93
N LEU A 554 51.77 -12.01 -7.52
CA LEU A 554 53.20 -11.99 -7.13
C LEU A 554 54.17 -12.60 -8.16
N ARG A 555 53.73 -12.86 -9.40
CA ARG A 555 54.57 -13.52 -10.43
C ARG A 555 54.79 -12.70 -11.71
N ARG A 556 54.91 -11.37 -11.63
CA ARG A 556 55.27 -10.51 -12.78
C ARG A 556 56.11 -9.26 -12.44
N ARG A 557 56.94 -9.32 -11.40
CA ARG A 557 58.01 -8.34 -11.15
C ARG A 557 59.31 -9.06 -10.80
N ARG A 558 59.98 -9.62 -11.81
CA ARG A 558 61.41 -9.99 -11.78
C ARG A 558 61.82 -10.42 -13.19
N THR A 559 62.13 -9.45 -14.04
CA THR A 559 63.09 -9.53 -15.17
C THR A 559 63.07 -8.19 -15.91
N ALA A 560 63.90 -7.26 -15.45
CA ALA A 560 64.50 -6.21 -16.29
C ALA A 560 65.58 -5.53 -15.42
N ALA A 561 66.80 -6.05 -15.53
CA ALA A 561 68.01 -5.44 -15.01
C ALA A 561 68.81 -4.89 -16.19
N TRP A 562 69.44 -3.72 -15.98
CA TRP A 562 70.65 -3.20 -16.67
C TRP A 562 70.48 -2.75 -18.14
N ALA A 563 71.01 -1.61 -18.64
CA ALA A 563 72.02 -0.61 -18.22
C ALA A 563 71.83 0.69 -19.10
N PRO A 564 72.82 1.61 -19.29
CA PRO A 564 73.31 2.69 -18.42
C PRO A 564 73.14 4.12 -19.04
N PRO A 565 73.64 5.23 -18.42
CA PRO A 565 73.31 6.62 -18.77
C PRO A 565 74.42 7.39 -19.53
N SER A 566 74.03 8.35 -20.38
CA SER A 566 74.87 9.44 -20.94
C SER A 566 73.96 10.60 -21.39
N SER A 567 73.87 11.72 -20.69
CA SER A 567 74.72 12.95 -20.71
C SER A 567 74.42 13.94 -21.86
N ARG A 568 74.32 15.24 -21.46
CA ARG A 568 74.32 16.50 -22.24
C ARG A 568 73.02 16.89 -22.97
N SER A 569 72.60 18.16 -23.07
CA SER A 569 73.00 19.46 -22.50
C SER A 569 72.10 20.57 -23.10
N GLN A 570 71.70 21.56 -22.27
CA GLN A 570 71.44 23.00 -22.60
C GLN A 570 70.34 23.34 -23.65
N LEU A 571 69.66 24.50 -23.74
CA LEU A 571 69.75 25.88 -23.24
C LEU A 571 68.28 26.40 -23.08
N SER A 572 67.91 27.06 -21.98
CA SER A 572 67.84 28.53 -21.79
C SER A 572 66.74 29.28 -22.58
N ARG A 573 65.77 29.89 -21.86
CA ARG A 573 65.61 31.36 -21.74
C ARG A 573 64.32 31.75 -20.98
N ARG A 574 64.53 32.38 -19.83
CA ARG A 574 63.71 33.44 -19.20
C ARG A 574 64.41 34.79 -19.52
N PRO A 575 63.85 36.01 -19.33
CA PRO A 575 63.32 36.48 -18.03
C PRO A 575 62.25 37.62 -18.02
N SER A 576 61.79 37.96 -16.79
CA SER A 576 61.39 39.29 -16.23
C SER A 576 60.24 40.09 -16.89
N GLY A 577 59.10 40.38 -16.27
CA GLY A 577 58.82 41.13 -15.01
C GLY A 577 58.31 42.57 -15.37
N PRO A 578 57.67 43.41 -14.50
CA PRO A 578 57.21 43.25 -13.12
C PRO A 578 55.79 43.82 -12.76
N LEU A 579 55.32 43.45 -11.56
CA LEU A 579 54.54 44.16 -10.52
C LEU A 579 53.73 45.45 -10.83
N SER A 580 52.47 45.54 -10.37
CA SER A 580 52.09 46.27 -9.13
C SER A 580 50.57 46.58 -9.00
N ALA A 581 50.03 46.21 -7.82
CA ALA A 581 49.04 46.90 -6.97
C ALA A 581 47.75 47.54 -7.53
N ARG A 582 46.58 47.09 -7.02
CA ARG A 582 45.75 47.79 -6.01
C ARG A 582 44.36 47.14 -5.85
N SER A 583 44.05 46.73 -4.61
CA SER A 583 42.70 46.69 -4.01
C SER A 583 42.24 48.16 -3.76
N PRO A 584 40.95 48.54 -3.55
CA PRO A 584 39.99 47.82 -2.70
C PRO A 584 38.47 48.03 -2.95
N ARG A 585 37.70 47.44 -2.02
CA ARG A 585 36.40 47.87 -1.45
C ARG A 585 35.10 47.21 -1.92
N ALA A 586 34.58 46.45 -0.96
CA ALA A 586 33.19 46.16 -0.64
C ALA A 586 32.19 47.30 -0.94
N GLY A 587 31.00 46.89 -1.41
CA GLY A 587 29.76 47.67 -1.42
C GLY A 587 28.58 46.77 -1.07
N PRO A 588 27.73 47.12 -0.08
CA PRO A 588 26.59 46.31 0.34
C PRO A 588 25.33 46.71 -0.42
N PHE A 589 24.52 45.73 -0.86
CA PHE A 589 23.21 46.02 -1.44
C PHE A 589 22.14 46.12 -0.35
N ARG A 590 21.51 47.29 -0.32
CA ARG A 590 20.47 47.76 0.60
C ARG A 590 19.17 46.95 0.52
N ARG A 591 18.58 46.70 1.70
CA ARG A 591 17.13 46.55 1.91
C ARG A 591 16.43 47.91 1.73
N PRO A 592 15.18 47.95 1.24
CA PRO A 592 14.25 49.01 1.59
C PRO A 592 13.36 48.57 2.75
N SER A 593 13.26 49.46 3.73
CA SER A 593 12.30 49.45 4.85
C SER A 593 11.54 50.78 4.80
N GLY A 594 10.21 50.70 4.97
CA GLY A 594 9.31 51.81 5.28
C GLY A 594 7.96 51.72 4.55
N PRO A 595 6.88 52.33 5.07
CA PRO A 595 6.38 52.20 6.43
C PRO A 595 4.86 51.85 6.48
N GLU A 596 4.35 51.85 7.70
CA GLU A 596 3.04 51.46 8.22
C GLU A 596 1.75 52.06 7.61
N ALA A 597 0.70 51.24 7.77
CA ALA A 597 -0.68 51.55 8.18
C ALA A 597 -1.61 52.37 7.27
N THR A 598 -2.71 51.73 6.85
CA THR A 598 -4.07 52.22 7.12
C THR A 598 -5.14 51.14 6.86
N ALA A 599 -5.99 50.96 7.87
CA ALA A 599 -7.42 50.63 7.88
C ALA A 599 -8.04 49.60 6.89
N ARG A 600 -8.76 48.64 7.51
CA ARG A 600 -9.86 47.81 6.96
C ARG A 600 -10.96 48.67 6.30
N PRO A 601 -11.79 48.13 5.37
CA PRO A 601 -12.95 47.33 5.77
C PRO A 601 -13.16 46.03 4.98
N THR A 602 -13.82 45.11 5.67
CA THR A 602 -14.64 43.99 5.20
C THR A 602 -15.50 44.30 3.97
N VAL A 603 -15.45 43.43 2.95
CA VAL A 603 -16.59 43.18 2.05
C VAL A 603 -16.68 41.68 1.74
N SER A 604 -17.84 41.15 2.11
CA SER A 604 -18.42 39.88 1.71
C SER A 604 -18.83 39.85 0.24
N SER A 605 -18.54 38.76 -0.47
CA SER A 605 -19.43 38.18 -1.50
C SER A 605 -18.88 36.79 -1.86
N THR A 606 -19.53 35.66 -1.59
CA THR A 606 -20.74 35.08 -2.19
C THR A 606 -20.84 35.21 -3.72
N CYS A 607 -20.64 34.06 -4.37
CA CYS A 607 -21.44 33.46 -5.46
C CYS A 607 -20.63 33.01 -6.69
N GLY A 608 -20.82 31.73 -7.05
CA GLY A 608 -20.38 31.12 -8.30
C GLY A 608 -19.91 29.67 -8.16
#